data_AF-A0A3D4DVL7-F1
#
_entry.id   AF-A0A3D4DVL7-F1
#
_cell.length_a   1.000
_cell.length_b   1.000
_cell.length_c   1.000
_cell.angle_alpha   90.00
_cell.angle_beta   90.00
_cell.angle_gamma   90.00
#
_symmetry.space_group_name_H-M   'P 1'
#
loop_
_entity.id
_entity.type
_entity.pdbx_description
1 polymer ?
#
loop_
_entity_poly.entity_id
_entity_poly.type
_entity_poly.pdbx_seq_one_letter_code
_entity_poly.pdbx_strand_id
1 'polypeptide(L)'
;LALNDFPDVTTLSLSSEGGSVYAALPAAYDVRVAGLRTSIPEGATCASACSYLFFAGADRSAEGRLGVHQIATSTDSLSAGQVTLGDIFKAFEDFGVPTSVISRMMRTPADSMYLFDPDEMERLGLLGPVPGAAPEPVTVPEPSPEPAPEPEQVAEPAPQPVAPVAPPQPVEETEIAAADPTPVAPPGSVDAEGLGTETNALEPTVAACFDAALPWANDFGWAGIRSKQIQTATAIPKCETARAKAPENDWVTISLARALGEAGQDARAVSLYEPIANAGNPYAKGSLGVFYLNGRGVGKNQSKAYRLFIEAAAQGNATANFALAVINAFPSHTIANDPQAAIDHAFEALAAGEDQSPQIYRDMRKFPHAVRVGVQRRLQREGFYSGGLDGSFGPASWAAARLLALSRQAEG
;
A
#
# COMPACT_ATOMS: atom_id res chain seq x y z
N LEU A 1 -15.09 -9.90 -2.85
CA LEU A 1 -15.31 -9.87 -4.33
C LEU A 1 -16.42 -10.81 -4.81
N ALA A 2 -16.91 -11.79 -4.03
CA ALA A 2 -18.14 -12.54 -4.35
C ALA A 2 -19.37 -12.13 -3.51
N LEU A 3 -19.17 -11.72 -2.24
CA LEU A 3 -20.29 -11.40 -1.32
C LEU A 3 -21.17 -10.22 -1.76
N ASN A 4 -20.64 -9.27 -2.55
CA ASN A 4 -21.42 -8.15 -3.07
C ASN A 4 -22.44 -8.58 -4.14
N ASP A 5 -22.19 -9.69 -4.83
CA ASP A 5 -23.05 -10.20 -5.89
C ASP A 5 -24.14 -11.14 -5.34
N PHE A 6 -24.01 -11.56 -4.07
CA PHE A 6 -24.92 -12.46 -3.37
C PHE A 6 -25.25 -11.94 -1.97
N PRO A 7 -26.04 -10.85 -1.86
CA PRO A 7 -26.30 -10.16 -0.59
C PRO A 7 -27.05 -11.00 0.46
N ASP A 8 -27.76 -12.05 0.03
CA ASP A 8 -28.56 -12.93 0.90
C ASP A 8 -27.77 -14.16 1.40
N VAL A 9 -26.49 -14.28 1.09
CA VAL A 9 -25.67 -15.40 1.56
C VAL A 9 -25.49 -15.31 3.07
N THR A 10 -25.84 -16.38 3.76
CA THR A 10 -25.71 -16.50 5.21
C THR A 10 -24.66 -17.52 5.64
N THR A 11 -24.22 -18.39 4.72
CA THR A 11 -23.28 -19.49 5.00
C THR A 11 -22.23 -19.61 3.90
N LEU A 12 -20.97 -19.70 4.29
CA LEU A 12 -19.83 -19.92 3.42
C LEU A 12 -19.33 -21.37 3.58
N SER A 13 -19.44 -22.16 2.51
CA SER A 13 -18.86 -23.51 2.46
C SER A 13 -17.41 -23.44 2.02
N LEU A 14 -16.51 -24.02 2.81
CA LEU A 14 -15.06 -23.87 2.68
C LEU A 14 -14.39 -25.18 2.28
N SER A 15 -13.60 -25.12 1.21
CA SER A 15 -12.76 -26.21 0.74
C SER A 15 -11.53 -25.64 0.04
N SER A 16 -10.39 -25.60 0.74
CA SER A 16 -9.10 -25.20 0.21
C SER A 16 -7.97 -25.74 1.10
N GLU A 17 -6.94 -26.32 0.47
CA GLU A 17 -5.75 -26.80 1.17
C GLU A 17 -4.80 -25.68 1.63
N GLY A 18 -5.02 -24.43 1.19
CA GLY A 18 -4.25 -23.30 1.66
C GLY A 18 -4.13 -22.13 0.70
N GLY A 19 -3.10 -21.32 0.95
CA GLY A 19 -2.85 -20.06 0.27
C GLY A 19 -2.08 -19.10 1.17
N SER A 20 -2.02 -17.83 0.77
CA SER A 20 -1.43 -16.78 1.60
C SER A 20 -2.36 -16.41 2.75
N VAL A 21 -1.92 -16.63 3.99
CA VAL A 21 -2.63 -16.18 5.19
C VAL A 21 -2.82 -14.66 5.17
N TYR A 22 -1.82 -13.94 4.67
CA TYR A 22 -1.89 -12.48 4.52
C TYR A 22 -3.03 -12.05 3.58
N ALA A 23 -3.26 -12.78 2.49
CA ALA A 23 -4.40 -12.53 1.60
C ALA A 23 -5.75 -12.97 2.21
N ALA A 24 -5.72 -13.97 3.09
CA ALA A 24 -6.92 -14.55 3.69
C ALA A 24 -7.44 -13.76 4.89
N LEU A 25 -6.56 -13.13 5.67
CA LEU A 25 -6.94 -12.36 6.86
C LEU A 25 -8.00 -11.27 6.57
N PRO A 26 -7.85 -10.43 5.54
CA PRO A 26 -8.90 -9.46 5.19
C PRO A 26 -10.23 -10.12 4.80
N ALA A 27 -10.18 -11.20 4.00
CA ALA A 27 -11.38 -11.93 3.63
C ALA A 27 -12.07 -12.58 4.85
N ALA A 28 -11.28 -13.04 5.82
CA ALA A 28 -11.78 -13.52 7.09
C ALA A 28 -12.49 -12.38 7.87
N TYR A 29 -11.91 -11.19 7.94
CA TYR A 29 -12.61 -10.05 8.55
C TYR A 29 -13.91 -9.68 7.82
N ASP A 30 -13.96 -9.77 6.49
CA ASP A 30 -15.22 -9.58 5.74
C ASP A 30 -16.28 -10.63 6.15
N VAL A 31 -15.89 -11.90 6.29
CA VAL A 31 -16.77 -12.98 6.77
C VAL A 31 -17.31 -12.66 8.17
N ARG A 32 -16.44 -12.18 9.07
CA ARG A 32 -16.82 -11.80 10.43
C ARG A 32 -17.76 -10.61 10.46
N VAL A 33 -17.44 -9.52 9.76
CA VAL A 33 -18.27 -8.30 9.72
C VAL A 33 -19.63 -8.58 9.10
N ALA A 34 -19.69 -9.44 8.09
CA ALA A 34 -20.95 -9.87 7.48
C ALA A 34 -21.75 -10.87 8.35
N GLY A 35 -21.20 -11.34 9.48
CA GLY A 35 -21.88 -12.28 10.38
C GLY A 35 -22.17 -13.64 9.74
N LEU A 36 -21.35 -14.07 8.78
CA LEU A 36 -21.59 -15.31 8.03
C LEU A 36 -21.32 -16.54 8.89
N ARG A 37 -22.09 -17.60 8.65
CA ARG A 37 -21.76 -18.95 9.13
C ARG A 37 -20.70 -19.55 8.22
N THR A 38 -19.86 -20.42 8.76
CA THR A 38 -18.81 -21.09 7.98
C THR A 38 -18.89 -22.59 8.19
N SER A 39 -18.87 -23.35 7.11
CA SER A 39 -18.91 -24.81 7.15
C SER A 39 -17.77 -25.45 6.37
N ILE A 40 -17.22 -26.55 6.89
CA ILE A 40 -16.32 -27.45 6.16
C ILE A 40 -17.09 -28.74 5.89
N PRO A 41 -17.59 -28.97 4.67
CA PRO A 41 -18.41 -30.14 4.36
C PRO A 41 -17.61 -31.44 4.41
N GLU A 42 -18.30 -32.58 4.51
CA GLU A 42 -17.69 -33.90 4.48
C GLU A 42 -16.76 -34.07 3.27
N GLY A 43 -15.58 -34.64 3.49
CA GLY A 43 -14.56 -34.86 2.46
C GLY A 43 -13.79 -33.60 2.00
N ALA A 44 -14.18 -32.40 2.44
CA ALA A 44 -13.42 -31.19 2.19
C ALA A 44 -12.26 -31.02 3.18
N THR A 45 -11.27 -30.23 2.77
CA THR A 45 -10.18 -29.79 3.64
C THR A 45 -10.14 -28.27 3.62
N CYS A 46 -10.00 -27.66 4.80
CA CYS A 46 -9.80 -26.23 4.97
C CYS A 46 -8.55 -26.02 5.83
N ALA A 47 -7.42 -25.76 5.17
CA ALA A 47 -6.12 -25.68 5.80
C ALA A 47 -5.41 -24.34 5.52
N SER A 48 -4.41 -24.00 6.33
CA SER A 48 -3.60 -22.77 6.19
C SER A 48 -4.51 -21.53 6.10
N ALA A 49 -4.37 -20.70 5.06
CA ALA A 49 -5.23 -19.55 4.74
C ALA A 49 -6.74 -19.80 4.90
N CYS A 50 -7.24 -20.99 4.49
CA CYS A 50 -8.67 -21.31 4.59
C CYS A 50 -9.16 -21.32 6.05
N SER A 51 -8.33 -21.82 6.98
CA SER A 51 -8.69 -21.93 8.40
C SER A 51 -9.06 -20.58 9.01
N TYR A 52 -8.47 -19.48 8.53
CA TYR A 52 -8.79 -18.13 8.99
C TYR A 52 -10.20 -17.71 8.60
N LEU A 53 -10.66 -18.07 7.38
CA LEU A 53 -12.04 -17.81 6.97
C LEU A 53 -13.00 -18.63 7.82
N PHE A 54 -12.66 -19.89 8.11
CA PHE A 54 -13.46 -20.73 9.02
C PHE A 54 -13.53 -20.12 10.42
N PHE A 55 -12.41 -19.66 10.97
CA PHE A 55 -12.39 -19.00 12.27
C PHE A 55 -13.19 -17.69 12.26
N ALA A 56 -13.25 -16.95 11.17
CA ALA A 56 -14.05 -15.74 11.14
C ALA A 56 -15.57 -15.97 11.28
N GLY A 57 -16.08 -17.17 11.02
CA GLY A 57 -17.51 -17.46 11.07
C GLY A 57 -18.15 -17.12 12.43
N ALA A 58 -19.38 -16.60 12.37
CA ALA A 58 -20.21 -16.33 13.56
C ALA A 58 -20.83 -17.60 14.14
N ASP A 59 -20.97 -18.65 13.34
CA ASP A 59 -21.34 -20.01 13.71
C ASP A 59 -20.58 -20.98 12.81
N ARG A 60 -19.93 -21.99 13.41
CA ARG A 60 -18.93 -22.83 12.74
C ARG A 60 -19.30 -24.30 12.79
N SER A 61 -19.29 -24.97 11.64
CA SER A 61 -19.46 -26.42 11.57
C SER A 61 -18.40 -27.09 10.70
N ALA A 62 -17.92 -28.27 11.11
CA ALA A 62 -16.91 -28.99 10.34
C ALA A 62 -17.16 -30.49 10.39
N GLU A 63 -17.51 -31.05 9.22
CA GLU A 63 -17.52 -32.50 8.95
C GLU A 63 -16.23 -32.91 8.21
N GLY A 64 -15.63 -31.98 7.47
CA GLY A 64 -14.32 -32.15 6.83
C GLY A 64 -13.14 -31.79 7.74
N ARG A 65 -11.95 -31.67 7.14
CA ARG A 65 -10.68 -31.51 7.86
C ARG A 65 -10.31 -30.03 8.02
N LEU A 66 -10.01 -29.61 9.25
CA LEU A 66 -9.48 -28.28 9.56
C LEU A 66 -7.97 -28.38 9.87
N GLY A 67 -7.16 -27.48 9.34
CA GLY A 67 -5.71 -27.51 9.54
C GLY A 67 -5.01 -26.17 9.71
N VAL A 68 -3.96 -26.16 10.54
CA VAL A 68 -3.08 -25.00 10.77
C VAL A 68 -1.60 -25.40 10.74
N HIS A 69 -0.72 -24.46 10.41
CA HIS A 69 0.73 -24.63 10.45
C HIS A 69 1.44 -23.28 10.57
N GLN A 70 2.72 -23.26 10.92
CA GLN A 70 3.46 -22.01 11.08
C GLN A 70 3.57 -21.27 9.75
N ILE A 71 3.67 -19.95 9.81
CA ILE A 71 3.75 -19.15 8.58
C ILE A 71 5.20 -19.07 8.12
N ALA A 72 5.42 -19.37 6.85
CA ALA A 72 6.64 -19.02 6.14
C ALA A 72 6.46 -17.63 5.50
N THR A 73 7.34 -16.69 5.86
CA THR A 73 7.42 -15.39 5.18
C THR A 73 8.35 -15.51 3.97
N SER A 74 8.01 -14.86 2.86
CA SER A 74 8.86 -14.80 1.66
C SER A 74 9.94 -13.72 1.75
N THR A 75 10.00 -12.98 2.85
CA THR A 75 10.98 -11.93 3.11
C THR A 75 11.95 -12.38 4.19
N ASP A 76 13.25 -12.16 4.00
CA ASP A 76 14.31 -12.42 4.99
C ASP A 76 14.25 -11.44 6.19
N SER A 77 13.17 -10.68 6.33
CA SER A 77 12.99 -9.65 7.35
C SER A 77 12.22 -10.19 8.55
N LEU A 78 12.95 -10.40 9.65
CA LEU A 78 12.39 -10.79 10.94
C LEU A 78 11.30 -9.81 11.44
N SER A 79 11.43 -8.51 11.16
CA SER A 79 10.46 -7.51 11.59
C SER A 79 9.13 -7.62 10.84
N ALA A 80 9.16 -7.92 9.53
CA ALA A 80 7.94 -8.14 8.74
C ALA A 80 7.17 -9.40 9.20
N GLY A 81 7.91 -10.45 9.57
CA GLY A 81 7.32 -11.65 10.17
C GLY A 81 6.65 -11.37 11.52
N GLN A 82 7.27 -10.54 12.36
CA GLN A 82 6.68 -10.15 13.65
C GLN A 82 5.36 -9.38 13.50
N VAL A 83 5.29 -8.45 12.54
CA VAL A 83 4.04 -7.71 12.26
C VAL A 83 2.93 -8.66 11.82
N THR A 84 3.25 -9.59 10.90
CA THR A 84 2.30 -10.59 10.41
C THR A 84 1.76 -11.46 11.56
N LEU A 85 2.64 -11.90 12.46
CA LEU A 85 2.25 -12.65 13.65
C LEU A 85 1.34 -11.84 14.58
N GLY A 86 1.60 -10.54 14.75
CA GLY A 86 0.73 -9.64 15.49
C GLY A 86 -0.69 -9.58 14.93
N ASP A 87 -0.81 -9.42 13.60
CA ASP A 87 -2.12 -9.40 12.92
C ASP A 87 -2.88 -10.73 13.08
N ILE A 88 -2.17 -11.86 13.09
CA ILE A 88 -2.77 -13.18 13.29
C ILE A 88 -3.25 -13.37 14.70
N PHE A 89 -2.45 -12.97 15.69
CA PHE A 89 -2.87 -13.06 17.09
C PHE A 89 -4.10 -12.20 17.33
N LYS A 90 -4.13 -11.00 16.76
CA LYS A 90 -5.32 -10.13 16.82
C LYS A 90 -6.52 -10.74 16.11
N ALA A 91 -6.34 -11.34 14.95
CA ALA A 91 -7.43 -12.02 14.24
C ALA A 91 -7.96 -13.22 15.04
N PHE A 92 -7.08 -14.03 15.65
CA PHE A 92 -7.50 -15.15 16.48
C PHE A 92 -8.27 -14.67 17.71
N GLU A 93 -7.81 -13.61 18.37
CA GLU A 93 -8.52 -12.97 19.47
C GLU A 93 -9.90 -12.46 19.04
N ASP A 94 -9.96 -11.66 17.97
CA ASP A 94 -11.21 -11.12 17.41
C ASP A 94 -12.17 -12.23 17.03
N PHE A 95 -11.62 -13.33 16.53
CA PHE A 95 -12.41 -14.46 16.11
C PHE A 95 -12.82 -15.36 17.27
N GLY A 96 -12.30 -15.20 18.48
CA GLY A 96 -12.58 -16.11 19.59
C GLY A 96 -11.94 -17.47 19.41
N VAL A 97 -10.74 -17.51 18.82
CA VAL A 97 -9.92 -18.71 18.67
C VAL A 97 -8.98 -18.82 19.87
N PRO A 98 -8.96 -19.93 20.60
CA PRO A 98 -8.16 -20.03 21.81
C PRO A 98 -6.65 -20.05 21.49
N THR A 99 -5.86 -19.51 22.42
CA THR A 99 -4.39 -19.43 22.31
C THR A 99 -3.71 -20.80 22.12
N SER A 100 -4.36 -21.88 22.54
CA SER A 100 -3.86 -23.24 22.34
C SER A 100 -3.84 -23.66 20.86
N VAL A 101 -4.66 -23.06 20.00
CA VAL A 101 -4.63 -23.25 18.54
C VAL A 101 -3.44 -22.51 17.94
N ILE A 102 -3.17 -21.29 18.43
CA ILE A 102 -1.97 -20.52 18.06
C ILE A 102 -0.72 -21.35 18.39
N SER A 103 -0.66 -21.94 19.58
CA SER A 103 0.49 -22.78 19.96
C SER A 103 0.65 -24.01 19.06
N ARG A 104 -0.44 -24.62 18.58
CA ARG A 104 -0.36 -25.76 17.64
C ARG A 104 0.15 -25.32 16.29
N MET A 105 -0.41 -24.22 15.77
CA MET A 105 0.03 -23.59 14.53
C MET A 105 1.54 -23.29 14.56
N MET A 106 2.01 -22.55 15.57
CA MET A 106 3.41 -22.12 15.67
C MET A 106 4.42 -23.26 15.89
N ARG A 107 3.98 -24.40 16.44
CA ARG A 107 4.86 -25.57 16.64
C ARG A 107 4.89 -26.51 15.44
N THR A 108 4.00 -26.29 14.48
CA THR A 108 3.86 -27.15 13.31
C THR A 108 4.70 -26.56 12.18
N PRO A 109 5.71 -27.29 11.66
CA PRO A 109 6.57 -26.84 10.57
C PRO A 109 5.78 -26.35 9.33
N ALA A 110 6.37 -25.44 8.57
CA ALA A 110 5.68 -24.76 7.45
C ALA A 110 5.43 -25.68 6.24
N ASP A 111 6.15 -26.80 6.19
CA ASP A 111 6.02 -27.88 5.21
C ASP A 111 5.10 -29.02 5.70
N SER A 112 4.49 -28.84 6.87
CA SER A 112 3.63 -29.82 7.53
C SER A 112 2.27 -29.19 7.87
N MET A 113 1.28 -30.02 8.22
CA MET A 113 -0.04 -29.54 8.61
C MET A 113 -0.50 -30.23 9.88
N TYR A 114 -0.88 -29.43 10.88
CA TYR A 114 -1.58 -29.94 12.05
C TYR A 114 -3.05 -29.98 11.73
N LEU A 115 -3.64 -31.16 11.79
CA LEU A 115 -5.05 -31.36 11.53
C LEU A 115 -5.75 -31.68 12.83
N PHE A 116 -6.85 -30.97 13.08
CA PHE A 116 -7.64 -31.17 14.27
C PHE A 116 -8.56 -32.37 14.09
N ASP A 117 -8.57 -33.27 15.08
CA ASP A 117 -9.59 -34.30 15.17
C ASP A 117 -10.92 -33.70 15.68
N PRO A 118 -12.09 -34.28 15.35
CA PRO A 118 -13.40 -33.73 15.70
C PRO A 118 -13.57 -33.43 17.20
N ASP A 119 -13.21 -34.38 18.07
CA ASP A 119 -13.30 -34.23 19.53
C ASP A 119 -12.37 -33.13 20.07
N GLU A 120 -11.27 -32.84 19.37
CA GLU A 120 -10.38 -31.73 19.72
C GLU A 120 -11.02 -30.39 19.37
N MET A 121 -11.63 -30.27 18.18
CA MET A 121 -12.30 -29.03 17.77
C MET A 121 -13.43 -28.65 18.74
N GLU A 122 -14.21 -29.63 19.18
CA GLU A 122 -15.28 -29.40 20.17
C GLU A 122 -14.72 -28.97 21.53
N ARG A 123 -13.71 -29.67 22.07
CA ARG A 123 -13.06 -29.29 23.34
C ARG A 123 -12.40 -27.93 23.31
N LEU A 124 -11.90 -27.50 22.15
CA LEU A 124 -11.29 -26.18 21.96
C LEU A 124 -12.33 -25.08 21.69
N GLY A 125 -13.63 -25.41 21.59
CA GLY A 125 -14.66 -24.42 21.25
C GLY A 125 -14.51 -23.86 19.84
N LEU A 126 -13.97 -24.65 18.90
CA LEU A 126 -13.85 -24.26 17.50
C LEU A 126 -15.14 -24.44 16.70
N LEU A 127 -16.14 -25.12 17.27
CA LEU A 127 -17.42 -25.41 16.65
C LEU A 127 -18.56 -24.69 17.39
N GLY A 128 -19.62 -24.38 16.64
CA GLY A 128 -20.82 -23.72 17.14
C GLY A 128 -20.77 -22.19 17.10
N PRO A 129 -21.74 -21.54 17.77
CA PRO A 129 -21.87 -20.08 17.78
C PRO A 129 -20.71 -19.41 18.53
N VAL A 130 -20.17 -18.33 17.96
CA VAL A 130 -19.12 -17.52 18.58
C VAL A 130 -19.75 -16.37 19.37
N PRO A 131 -19.54 -16.27 20.70
CA PRO A 131 -20.05 -15.16 21.50
C PRO A 131 -19.57 -13.80 20.98
N GLY A 132 -20.48 -12.83 20.87
CA GLY A 132 -20.16 -11.47 20.39
C GLY A 132 -19.92 -11.35 18.88
N ALA A 133 -20.18 -12.39 18.08
CA ALA A 133 -19.99 -12.37 16.63
C ALA A 133 -21.21 -11.90 15.82
N ALA A 134 -22.37 -11.70 16.45
CA ALA A 134 -23.53 -11.09 15.80
C ALA A 134 -23.40 -9.55 15.84
N PRO A 135 -23.79 -8.82 14.78
CA PRO A 135 -23.92 -7.38 14.88
C PRO A 135 -25.01 -7.07 15.91
N GLU A 136 -24.62 -6.49 17.05
CA GLU A 136 -25.63 -5.95 17.96
C GLU A 136 -26.44 -4.90 17.19
N PRO A 137 -27.78 -4.92 17.28
CA PRO A 137 -28.58 -3.84 16.73
C PRO A 137 -28.13 -2.55 17.39
N VAL A 138 -27.67 -1.60 16.56
CA VAL A 138 -27.26 -0.26 17.00
C VAL A 138 -28.45 0.39 17.68
N THR A 139 -28.51 0.29 19.00
CA THR A 139 -29.36 1.13 19.82
C THR A 139 -28.58 2.40 20.08
N VAL A 140 -29.07 3.50 19.52
CA VAL A 140 -28.55 4.84 19.82
C VAL A 140 -28.77 5.06 21.31
N PRO A 141 -27.72 5.23 22.14
CA PRO A 141 -27.93 5.57 23.54
C PRO A 141 -28.56 6.96 23.60
N GLU A 142 -29.64 7.10 24.38
CA GLU A 142 -30.13 8.44 24.75
C GLU A 142 -28.98 9.24 25.39
N PRO A 143 -28.89 10.56 25.13
CA PRO A 143 -27.83 11.38 25.68
C PRO A 143 -27.88 11.32 27.21
N SER A 144 -26.82 10.79 27.82
CA SER A 144 -26.67 10.81 29.27
C SER A 144 -26.49 12.25 29.75
N PRO A 145 -27.06 12.61 30.92
CA PRO A 145 -26.89 13.94 31.49
C PRO A 145 -25.43 14.19 31.85
N GLU A 146 -25.00 15.46 31.74
CA GLU A 146 -23.65 15.95 32.01
C GLU A 146 -23.07 15.38 33.33
N PRO A 147 -21.79 14.96 33.34
CA PRO A 147 -21.16 14.46 34.55
C PRO A 147 -20.94 15.60 35.55
N ALA A 148 -21.21 15.31 36.83
CA ALA A 148 -20.86 16.17 37.95
C ALA A 148 -19.33 16.33 38.07
N PRO A 149 -18.82 17.45 38.61
CA PRO A 149 -17.38 17.68 38.69
C PRO A 149 -16.69 16.65 39.61
N GLU A 150 -15.57 16.09 39.14
CA GLU A 150 -14.74 15.14 39.88
C GLU A 150 -14.12 15.77 41.15
N PRO A 151 -13.91 14.98 42.22
CA PRO A 151 -13.17 15.44 43.39
C PRO A 151 -11.65 15.47 43.12
N GLU A 152 -10.97 16.45 43.74
CA GLU A 152 -9.52 16.66 43.63
C GLU A 152 -8.71 15.37 43.89
N GLN A 153 -7.86 15.01 42.93
CA GLN A 153 -6.91 13.90 43.05
C GLN A 153 -5.79 14.27 44.04
N VAL A 154 -5.58 13.42 45.04
CA VAL A 154 -4.41 13.47 45.91
C VAL A 154 -3.20 12.94 45.13
N ALA A 155 -2.16 13.77 45.01
CA ALA A 155 -0.94 13.45 44.29
C ALA A 155 -0.17 12.26 44.92
N GLU A 156 0.17 11.26 44.11
CA GLU A 156 1.17 10.24 44.44
C GLU A 156 2.60 10.81 44.31
N PRO A 157 3.57 10.32 45.12
CA PRO A 157 4.93 10.84 45.10
C PRO A 157 5.73 10.28 43.92
N ALA A 158 6.58 11.14 43.35
CA ALA A 158 7.43 10.84 42.20
C ALA A 158 8.44 9.70 42.47
N PRO A 159 8.77 8.86 41.46
CA PRO A 159 9.78 7.81 41.59
C PRO A 159 11.21 8.41 41.63
N GLN A 160 12.07 7.81 42.45
CA GLN A 160 13.47 8.21 42.62
C GLN A 160 14.36 7.79 41.44
N PRO A 161 15.43 8.54 41.12
CA PRO A 161 16.32 8.26 39.99
C PRO A 161 17.24 7.07 40.27
N VAL A 162 17.34 6.16 39.29
CA VAL A 162 18.28 5.03 39.28
C VAL A 162 19.61 5.48 38.65
N ALA A 163 20.74 5.09 39.25
CA ALA A 163 22.10 5.45 38.83
C ALA A 163 22.50 4.84 37.46
N PRO A 164 23.40 5.50 36.70
CA PRO A 164 23.77 5.04 35.35
C PRO A 164 24.71 3.82 35.39
N VAL A 165 24.45 2.86 34.50
CA VAL A 165 25.30 1.69 34.25
C VAL A 165 26.43 2.08 33.28
N ALA A 166 27.66 1.62 33.55
CA ALA A 166 28.85 1.92 32.76
C ALA A 166 28.82 1.26 31.36
N PRO A 167 29.42 1.88 30.32
CA PRO A 167 29.41 1.36 28.96
C PRO A 167 30.40 0.19 28.77
N PRO A 168 30.10 -0.76 27.87
CA PRO A 168 31.01 -1.87 27.55
C PRO A 168 32.19 -1.41 26.68
N GLN A 169 33.32 -2.11 26.82
CA GLN A 169 34.58 -1.90 26.10
C GLN A 169 34.48 -2.36 24.63
N PRO A 170 35.29 -1.82 23.69
CA PRO A 170 35.19 -2.14 22.28
C PRO A 170 35.85 -3.48 21.94
N VAL A 171 35.22 -4.24 21.04
CA VAL A 171 35.78 -5.42 20.37
C VAL A 171 36.28 -5.00 18.98
N GLU A 172 37.49 -5.41 18.62
CA GLU A 172 38.10 -5.24 17.29
C GLU A 172 37.34 -6.07 16.24
N GLU A 173 36.75 -5.40 15.24
CA GLU A 173 36.28 -6.02 14.00
C GLU A 173 37.31 -5.77 12.88
N THR A 174 37.75 -6.86 12.27
CA THR A 174 38.55 -6.89 11.04
C THR A 174 37.80 -6.26 9.86
N GLU A 175 38.46 -5.34 9.16
CA GLU A 175 37.98 -4.61 7.97
C GLU A 175 37.50 -5.55 6.85
N ILE A 176 36.23 -5.40 6.48
CA ILE A 176 35.75 -5.67 5.12
C ILE A 176 35.33 -4.31 4.57
N ALA A 177 36.02 -3.84 3.53
CA ALA A 177 35.77 -2.55 2.90
C ALA A 177 34.35 -2.49 2.30
N ALA A 178 33.44 -1.84 3.01
CA ALA A 178 32.17 -1.36 2.49
C ALA A 178 32.39 0.02 1.86
N ALA A 179 31.93 0.18 0.62
CA ALA A 179 31.84 1.50 -0.01
C ALA A 179 30.83 2.36 0.76
N ASP A 180 31.24 3.57 1.15
CA ASP A 180 30.41 4.53 1.89
C ASP A 180 29.08 4.80 1.18
N PRO A 181 27.92 4.66 1.86
CA PRO A 181 26.69 5.29 1.41
C PRO A 181 26.80 6.79 1.70
N THR A 182 26.89 7.61 0.66
CA THR A 182 26.76 9.06 0.78
C THR A 182 25.40 9.42 1.40
N PRO A 183 25.31 10.48 2.21
CA PRO A 183 24.07 10.85 2.89
C PRO A 183 22.96 11.15 1.88
N VAL A 184 21.84 10.45 1.99
CA VAL A 184 20.62 10.71 1.21
C VAL A 184 19.93 11.93 1.83
N ALA A 185 19.77 12.99 1.04
CA ALA A 185 19.03 14.20 1.41
C ALA A 185 17.54 13.88 1.66
N PRO A 186 16.87 14.60 2.57
CA PRO A 186 15.47 14.36 2.93
C PRO A 186 14.50 14.65 1.78
N PRO A 187 13.27 14.10 1.81
CA PRO A 187 12.32 14.20 0.71
C PRO A 187 11.60 15.56 0.77
N GLY A 188 12.02 16.50 -0.06
CA GLY A 188 11.45 17.83 -0.14
C GLY A 188 12.12 18.58 -1.28
N SER A 189 11.33 19.01 -2.25
CA SER A 189 11.75 19.60 -3.53
C SER A 189 12.53 18.64 -4.45
N VAL A 190 12.01 18.45 -5.66
CA VAL A 190 12.92 18.16 -6.78
C VAL A 190 13.87 19.33 -6.84
N ASP A 191 15.17 19.08 -6.60
CA ASP A 191 16.18 20.10 -6.75
C ASP A 191 15.94 20.87 -8.05
N ALA A 192 15.88 22.18 -7.93
CA ALA A 192 15.71 23.15 -9.01
C ALA A 192 16.89 23.13 -10.02
N GLU A 193 17.71 22.09 -10.04
CA GLU A 193 18.76 21.86 -11.03
C GLU A 193 18.12 21.41 -12.34
N GLY A 194 17.60 22.38 -13.09
CA GLY A 194 17.09 22.20 -14.45
C GLY A 194 15.92 23.12 -14.80
N LEU A 195 15.30 23.80 -13.82
CA LEU A 195 14.21 24.75 -14.06
C LEU A 195 14.68 26.21 -14.21
N GLY A 196 15.99 26.42 -14.20
CA GLY A 196 16.63 27.73 -14.27
C GLY A 196 16.69 28.37 -12.90
N THR A 197 17.89 28.44 -12.33
CA THR A 197 18.12 29.17 -11.10
C THR A 197 18.05 30.68 -11.37
N GLU A 198 17.18 31.33 -10.61
CA GLU A 198 17.21 32.74 -10.21
C GLU A 198 17.16 33.84 -11.31
N THR A 199 16.10 34.65 -11.23
CA THR A 199 15.95 36.03 -11.77
C THR A 199 15.86 36.27 -13.29
N ASN A 200 16.10 35.28 -14.15
CA ASN A 200 15.82 35.43 -15.57
C ASN A 200 14.43 34.89 -15.91
N ALA A 201 13.57 35.75 -16.48
CA ALA A 201 12.30 35.32 -17.06
C ALA A 201 12.54 34.10 -17.97
N LEU A 202 11.89 32.97 -17.65
CA LEU A 202 12.05 31.74 -18.40
C LEU A 202 11.87 32.03 -19.91
N GLU A 203 12.74 31.47 -20.75
CA GLU A 203 12.68 31.75 -22.18
C GLU A 203 11.26 31.43 -22.72
N PRO A 204 10.64 32.32 -23.52
CA PRO A 204 9.22 32.21 -23.85
C PRO A 204 8.81 30.89 -24.51
N THR A 205 9.70 30.24 -25.25
CA THR A 205 9.43 28.95 -25.89
C THR A 205 9.46 27.80 -24.88
N VAL A 206 10.34 27.85 -23.87
CA VAL A 206 10.32 26.90 -22.75
C VAL A 206 9.00 27.02 -21.99
N ALA A 207 8.58 28.24 -21.66
CA ALA A 207 7.31 28.47 -20.96
C ALA A 207 6.13 27.95 -21.80
N ALA A 208 6.12 28.21 -23.10
CA ALA A 208 5.09 27.72 -24.00
C ALA A 208 5.04 26.19 -24.10
N CYS A 209 6.18 25.49 -24.00
CA CYS A 209 6.21 24.03 -23.91
C CYS A 209 5.61 23.54 -22.59
N PHE A 210 5.99 24.17 -21.47
CA PHE A 210 5.49 23.79 -20.15
C PHE A 210 3.98 24.01 -20.04
N ASP A 211 3.48 25.14 -20.52
CA ASP A 211 2.05 25.44 -20.61
C ASP A 211 1.27 24.44 -21.49
N ALA A 212 1.94 23.70 -22.37
CA ALA A 212 1.29 22.76 -23.28
C ALA A 212 1.42 21.29 -22.85
N ALA A 213 2.47 20.96 -22.09
CA ALA A 213 2.80 19.58 -21.78
C ALA A 213 3.66 19.39 -20.52
N LEU A 214 3.73 20.30 -19.55
CA LEU A 214 4.41 20.01 -18.27
C LEU A 214 3.60 18.98 -17.45
N PRO A 215 4.22 18.04 -16.72
CA PRO A 215 3.50 16.93 -16.08
C PRO A 215 2.76 17.23 -14.78
N TRP A 216 3.21 18.18 -13.97
CA TRP A 216 2.51 18.58 -12.75
C TRP A 216 2.77 20.05 -12.45
N ALA A 217 2.01 20.56 -11.50
CA ALA A 217 2.21 21.89 -10.97
C ALA A 217 3.55 21.98 -10.21
N ASN A 218 4.23 23.12 -10.26
CA ASN A 218 5.47 23.30 -9.54
C ASN A 218 5.53 24.68 -8.86
N ASP A 219 6.53 24.86 -8.00
CA ASP A 219 6.69 26.08 -7.19
C ASP A 219 7.00 27.33 -8.04
N PHE A 220 7.30 27.12 -9.32
CA PHE A 220 7.48 28.18 -10.31
C PHE A 220 6.18 28.65 -10.96
N GLY A 221 5.02 28.14 -10.51
CA GLY A 221 3.69 28.63 -10.89
C GLY A 221 3.09 27.98 -12.14
N TRP A 222 3.72 26.94 -12.72
CA TRP A 222 3.05 26.12 -13.71
C TRP A 222 2.05 25.21 -13.02
N ALA A 223 0.88 24.99 -13.63
CA ALA A 223 -0.17 24.14 -13.09
C ALA A 223 -0.05 22.66 -13.50
N GLY A 224 0.77 22.35 -14.50
CA GLY A 224 0.83 21.02 -15.12
C GLY A 224 -0.41 20.68 -15.96
N ILE A 225 -0.27 19.65 -16.80
CA ILE A 225 -1.34 19.14 -17.67
C ILE A 225 -1.42 17.62 -17.57
N ARG A 226 -2.60 17.12 -17.19
CA ARG A 226 -2.90 15.68 -17.23
C ARG A 226 -2.70 15.14 -18.63
N SER A 227 -2.08 13.96 -18.76
CA SER A 227 -1.70 13.41 -20.07
C SER A 227 -2.85 13.36 -21.08
N LYS A 228 -4.07 13.00 -20.65
CA LYS A 228 -5.26 12.97 -21.51
C LYS A 228 -5.79 14.33 -21.98
N GLN A 229 -5.30 15.43 -21.40
CA GLN A 229 -5.66 16.78 -21.78
C GLN A 229 -4.59 17.45 -22.67
N ILE A 230 -3.46 16.78 -22.93
CA ILE A 230 -2.41 17.30 -23.80
C ILE A 230 -2.96 17.42 -25.23
N GLN A 231 -2.95 18.63 -25.77
CA GLN A 231 -3.27 18.88 -27.18
C GLN A 231 -2.03 18.61 -28.03
N THR A 232 -1.82 17.34 -28.38
CA THR A 232 -0.56 16.85 -28.98
C THR A 232 -0.15 17.60 -30.26
N ALA A 233 -1.11 17.93 -31.13
CA ALA A 233 -0.87 18.69 -32.36
C ALA A 233 -0.25 20.08 -32.11
N THR A 234 -0.54 20.69 -30.96
CA THR A 234 -0.02 22.00 -30.57
C THR A 234 1.19 21.88 -29.65
N ALA A 235 1.19 20.90 -28.74
CA ALA A 235 2.22 20.72 -27.74
C ALA A 235 3.57 20.27 -28.33
N ILE A 236 3.54 19.31 -29.26
CA ILE A 236 4.76 18.78 -29.89
C ILE A 236 5.59 19.88 -30.57
N PRO A 237 5.06 20.70 -31.49
CA PRO A 237 5.87 21.73 -32.15
C PRO A 237 6.39 22.80 -31.18
N LYS A 238 5.63 23.14 -30.14
CA LYS A 238 6.08 24.05 -29.07
C LYS A 238 7.28 23.46 -28.33
N CYS A 239 7.20 22.21 -27.92
CA CYS A 239 8.27 21.55 -27.18
C CYS A 239 9.47 21.19 -28.06
N GLU A 240 9.30 20.90 -29.35
CA GLU A 240 10.41 20.77 -30.31
C GLU A 240 11.17 22.08 -30.48
N THR A 241 10.44 23.21 -30.59
CA THR A 241 11.02 24.56 -30.66
C THR A 241 11.78 24.89 -29.37
N ALA A 242 11.17 24.61 -28.21
CA ALA A 242 11.80 24.82 -26.91
C ALA A 242 13.09 24.01 -26.78
N ARG A 243 13.07 22.73 -27.17
CA ARG A 243 14.25 21.85 -27.08
C ARG A 243 15.38 22.29 -28.01
N ALA A 244 15.06 22.85 -29.17
CA ALA A 244 16.09 23.39 -30.06
C ALA A 244 16.84 24.58 -29.43
N LYS A 245 16.19 25.34 -28.55
CA LYS A 245 16.79 26.48 -27.83
C LYS A 245 17.39 26.10 -26.48
N ALA A 246 16.85 25.09 -25.82
CA ALA A 246 17.26 24.62 -24.51
C ALA A 246 17.44 23.08 -24.52
N PRO A 247 18.42 22.54 -25.27
CA PRO A 247 18.59 21.09 -25.44
C PRO A 247 18.98 20.38 -24.13
N GLU A 248 19.66 21.08 -23.23
CA GLU A 248 20.10 20.56 -21.92
C GLU A 248 18.98 20.58 -20.86
N ASN A 249 17.80 21.13 -21.19
CA ASN A 249 16.68 21.19 -20.24
C ASN A 249 15.89 19.88 -20.29
N ASP A 250 16.12 19.03 -19.29
CA ASP A 250 15.45 17.73 -19.14
C ASP A 250 13.92 17.88 -19.08
N TRP A 251 13.40 18.93 -18.43
CA TRP A 251 11.96 19.16 -18.33
C TRP A 251 11.31 19.47 -19.67
N VAL A 252 12.01 20.17 -20.57
CA VAL A 252 11.54 20.37 -21.94
C VAL A 252 11.50 19.05 -22.68
N THR A 253 12.55 18.23 -22.55
CA THR A 253 12.63 16.93 -23.21
C THR A 253 11.60 15.94 -22.67
N ILE A 254 11.37 15.90 -21.35
CA ILE A 254 10.30 15.13 -20.69
C ILE A 254 8.93 15.57 -21.20
N SER A 255 8.68 16.88 -21.29
CA SER A 255 7.40 17.43 -21.77
C SER A 255 7.14 17.04 -23.23
N LEU A 256 8.16 17.12 -24.08
CA LEU A 256 8.09 16.64 -25.46
C LEU A 256 7.81 15.12 -25.52
N ALA A 257 8.55 14.34 -24.74
CA ALA A 257 8.39 12.88 -24.70
C ALA A 257 6.97 12.48 -24.25
N ARG A 258 6.39 13.19 -23.27
CA ARG A 258 5.01 12.96 -22.82
C ARG A 258 3.99 13.29 -23.91
N ALA A 259 4.15 14.42 -24.61
CA ALA A 259 3.28 14.77 -25.74
C ALA A 259 3.37 13.76 -26.90
N LEU A 260 4.58 13.28 -27.21
CA LEU A 260 4.80 12.24 -28.23
C LEU A 260 4.13 10.91 -27.84
N GLY A 261 4.24 10.50 -26.57
CA GLY A 261 3.61 9.28 -26.05
C GLY A 261 2.09 9.34 -26.13
N GLU A 262 1.45 10.46 -25.83
CA GLU A 262 0.00 10.61 -26.01
C GLU A 262 -0.42 10.71 -27.48
N ALA A 263 0.50 11.11 -28.37
CA ALA A 263 0.28 11.09 -29.82
C ALA A 263 0.50 9.70 -30.46
N GLY A 264 0.82 8.66 -29.67
CA GLY A 264 1.12 7.32 -30.16
C GLY A 264 2.49 7.19 -30.82
N GLN A 265 3.36 8.19 -30.69
CA GLN A 265 4.73 8.18 -31.22
C GLN A 265 5.70 7.56 -30.20
N ASP A 266 5.38 6.36 -29.75
CA ASP A 266 5.95 5.74 -28.55
C ASP A 266 7.46 5.53 -28.63
N ALA A 267 7.98 5.09 -29.79
CA ALA A 267 9.41 4.88 -29.97
C ALA A 267 10.21 6.19 -29.82
N ARG A 268 9.66 7.31 -30.33
CA ARG A 268 10.26 8.65 -30.16
C ARG A 268 10.17 9.12 -28.71
N ALA A 269 9.08 8.82 -28.01
CA ALA A 269 8.95 9.15 -26.59
C ALA A 269 9.99 8.39 -25.76
N VAL A 270 10.12 7.08 -25.98
CA VAL A 270 11.08 6.24 -25.25
C VAL A 270 12.53 6.71 -25.49
N SER A 271 12.90 7.03 -26.74
CA SER A 271 14.26 7.50 -27.03
C SER A 271 14.63 8.80 -26.29
N LEU A 272 13.64 9.60 -25.89
CA LEU A 272 13.85 10.82 -25.11
C LEU A 272 13.84 10.57 -23.60
N TYR A 273 13.03 9.63 -23.11
CA TYR A 273 13.04 9.27 -21.69
C TYR A 273 14.30 8.50 -21.28
N GLU A 274 14.83 7.64 -22.16
CA GLU A 274 15.94 6.74 -21.82
C GLU A 274 17.21 7.45 -21.30
N PRO A 275 17.78 8.48 -21.96
CA PRO A 275 18.96 9.16 -21.43
C PRO A 275 18.70 9.85 -20.08
N ILE A 276 17.54 10.48 -19.92
CA ILE A 276 17.17 11.22 -18.70
C ILE A 276 16.90 10.24 -17.54
N ALA A 277 16.29 9.09 -17.83
CA ALA A 277 16.10 8.02 -16.85
C ALA A 277 17.43 7.43 -16.39
N ASN A 278 18.37 7.22 -17.32
CA ASN A 278 19.72 6.74 -17.02
C ASN A 278 20.53 7.75 -16.19
N ALA A 279 20.26 9.05 -16.36
CA ALA A 279 20.84 10.12 -15.54
C ALA A 279 20.25 10.20 -14.11
N GLY A 280 19.25 9.38 -13.79
CA GLY A 280 18.72 9.27 -12.43
C GLY A 280 17.35 9.91 -12.22
N ASN A 281 16.86 10.70 -13.18
CA ASN A 281 15.61 11.46 -13.02
C ASN A 281 14.40 10.52 -12.74
N PRO A 282 13.71 10.69 -11.61
CA PRO A 282 12.70 9.73 -11.17
C PRO A 282 11.44 9.75 -12.04
N TYR A 283 11.14 10.88 -12.69
CA TYR A 283 9.99 10.98 -13.58
C TYR A 283 10.23 10.34 -14.94
N ALA A 284 11.44 10.50 -15.47
CA ALA A 284 11.83 9.77 -16.68
C ALA A 284 11.88 8.27 -16.42
N LYS A 285 12.41 7.81 -15.27
CA LYS A 285 12.37 6.40 -14.85
C LYS A 285 10.94 5.86 -14.74
N GLY A 286 10.06 6.57 -14.03
CA GLY A 286 8.65 6.17 -13.90
C GLY A 286 7.95 6.11 -15.27
N SER A 287 8.15 7.10 -16.13
CA SER A 287 7.55 7.12 -17.47
C SER A 287 8.08 5.99 -18.35
N LEU A 288 9.39 5.76 -18.36
CA LEU A 288 10.04 4.66 -19.10
C LEU A 288 9.55 3.30 -18.59
N GLY A 289 9.35 3.16 -17.28
CA GLY A 289 8.76 1.97 -16.67
C GLY A 289 7.38 1.65 -17.25
N VAL A 290 6.51 2.66 -17.43
CA VAL A 290 5.19 2.48 -18.07
C VAL A 290 5.30 2.00 -19.51
N PHE A 291 6.26 2.49 -20.30
CA PHE A 291 6.49 2.00 -21.66
C PHE A 291 6.92 0.53 -21.68
N TYR A 292 7.86 0.12 -20.80
CA TYR A 292 8.28 -1.27 -20.67
C TYR A 292 7.18 -2.20 -20.15
N LEU A 293 6.35 -1.72 -19.20
CA LEU A 293 5.25 -2.50 -18.64
C LEU A 293 4.22 -2.87 -19.72
N ASN A 294 3.93 -1.92 -20.61
CA ASN A 294 2.92 -2.05 -21.65
C ASN A 294 3.47 -2.55 -22.99
N GLY A 295 4.79 -2.57 -23.20
CA GLY A 295 5.40 -2.89 -24.50
C GLY A 295 5.12 -1.84 -25.57
N ARG A 296 5.04 -0.57 -25.19
CA ARG A 296 4.78 0.57 -26.09
C ARG A 296 6.10 1.17 -26.55
N GLY A 297 6.36 1.23 -27.85
CA GLY A 297 7.61 1.78 -28.41
C GLY A 297 8.89 0.99 -28.09
N VAL A 298 8.79 -0.01 -27.21
CA VAL A 298 9.83 -0.97 -26.80
C VAL A 298 9.21 -2.34 -26.56
N GLY A 299 10.04 -3.39 -26.55
CA GLY A 299 9.58 -4.72 -26.15
C GLY A 299 9.08 -4.74 -24.71
N LYS A 300 7.95 -5.42 -24.48
CA LYS A 300 7.37 -5.58 -23.14
C LYS A 300 8.38 -6.27 -22.21
N ASN A 301 8.69 -5.63 -21.09
CA ASN A 301 9.62 -6.16 -20.08
C ASN A 301 9.17 -5.73 -18.68
N GLN A 302 8.36 -6.57 -18.04
CA GLN A 302 7.77 -6.27 -16.73
C GLN A 302 8.82 -6.18 -15.63
N SER A 303 9.87 -7.00 -15.65
CA SER A 303 10.96 -6.95 -14.66
C SER A 303 11.78 -5.67 -14.76
N LYS A 304 12.07 -5.18 -15.97
CA LYS A 304 12.73 -3.87 -16.16
C LYS A 304 11.82 -2.73 -15.70
N ALA A 305 10.53 -2.79 -16.02
CA ALA A 305 9.56 -1.82 -15.54
C ALA A 305 9.52 -1.76 -14.00
N TYR A 306 9.44 -2.91 -13.33
CA TYR A 306 9.42 -2.99 -11.87
C TYR A 306 10.63 -2.32 -11.23
N ARG A 307 11.85 -2.60 -11.72
CA ARG A 307 13.07 -1.97 -11.22
C ARG A 307 13.06 -0.45 -11.40
N LEU A 308 12.68 0.03 -12.58
CA LEU A 308 12.56 1.46 -12.86
C LEU A 308 11.55 2.13 -11.91
N PHE A 309 10.44 1.45 -11.60
CA PHE A 309 9.47 1.97 -10.63
C PHE A 309 10.02 1.98 -9.21
N ILE A 310 10.72 0.95 -8.75
CA ILE A 310 11.36 0.93 -7.42
C ILE A 310 12.33 2.11 -7.28
N GLU A 311 13.20 2.30 -8.27
CA GLU A 311 14.18 3.39 -8.26
C GLU A 311 13.53 4.78 -8.28
N ALA A 312 12.44 4.96 -9.04
CA ALA A 312 11.69 6.21 -9.07
C ALA A 312 10.90 6.44 -7.78
N ALA A 313 10.27 5.40 -7.23
CA ALA A 313 9.49 5.46 -5.99
C ALA A 313 10.36 5.79 -4.78
N ALA A 314 11.61 5.28 -4.75
CA ALA A 314 12.60 5.62 -3.72
C ALA A 314 12.95 7.12 -3.68
N GLN A 315 12.71 7.85 -4.77
CA GLN A 315 12.87 9.30 -4.87
C GLN A 315 11.52 10.05 -4.80
N GLY A 316 10.48 9.43 -4.23
CA GLY A 316 9.19 10.07 -4.03
C GLY A 316 8.28 10.15 -5.27
N ASN A 317 8.59 9.44 -6.36
CA ASN A 317 7.76 9.52 -7.55
C ASN A 317 6.37 8.88 -7.34
N ALA A 318 5.32 9.71 -7.32
CA ALA A 318 3.94 9.29 -7.12
C ALA A 318 3.46 8.24 -8.14
N THR A 319 3.77 8.46 -9.42
CA THR A 319 3.36 7.57 -10.52
C THR A 319 4.00 6.20 -10.39
N ALA A 320 5.29 6.16 -10.00
CA ALA A 320 6.01 4.91 -9.79
C ALA A 320 5.48 4.15 -8.56
N ASN A 321 5.24 4.84 -7.45
CA ASN A 321 4.57 4.26 -6.29
C ASN A 321 3.19 3.71 -6.69
N PHE A 322 2.39 4.45 -7.43
CA PHE A 322 1.09 3.95 -7.88
C PHE A 322 1.21 2.71 -8.79
N ALA A 323 2.17 2.70 -9.73
CA ALA A 323 2.43 1.55 -10.58
C ALA A 323 2.85 0.31 -9.78
N LEU A 324 3.71 0.48 -8.78
CA LEU A 324 4.10 -0.59 -7.86
C LEU A 324 2.91 -1.08 -7.03
N ALA A 325 2.06 -0.17 -6.58
CA ALA A 325 0.85 -0.53 -5.86
C ALA A 325 -0.06 -1.42 -6.71
N VAL A 326 -0.29 -1.05 -7.98
CA VAL A 326 -1.08 -1.85 -8.92
C VAL A 326 -0.41 -3.20 -9.17
N ILE A 327 0.89 -3.22 -9.48
CA ILE A 327 1.62 -4.47 -9.76
C ILE A 327 1.51 -5.44 -8.58
N ASN A 328 1.63 -4.94 -7.36
CA ASN A 328 1.59 -5.75 -6.14
C ASN A 328 0.17 -6.12 -5.70
N ALA A 329 -0.85 -5.35 -6.09
CA ALA A 329 -2.24 -5.60 -5.72
C ALA A 329 -2.96 -6.62 -6.61
N PHE A 330 -2.54 -6.77 -7.87
CA PHE A 330 -3.28 -7.54 -8.87
C PHE A 330 -2.48 -8.75 -9.38
N PRO A 331 -2.96 -9.99 -9.15
CA PRO A 331 -2.30 -11.22 -9.59
C PRO A 331 -2.06 -11.34 -11.10
N SER A 332 -2.69 -10.48 -11.91
CA SER A 332 -2.48 -10.41 -13.36
C SER A 332 -1.05 -9.99 -13.74
N HIS A 333 -0.27 -9.47 -12.79
CA HIS A 333 1.12 -9.12 -12.97
C HIS A 333 1.98 -10.27 -12.41
N THR A 334 2.54 -11.11 -13.28
CA THR A 334 3.33 -12.30 -12.89
C THR A 334 4.68 -11.99 -12.22
N ILE A 335 4.95 -10.71 -11.93
CA ILE A 335 6.22 -10.21 -11.40
C ILE A 335 6.18 -9.91 -9.90
N ALA A 336 5.01 -9.66 -9.32
CA ALA A 336 4.84 -9.49 -7.89
C ALA A 336 3.36 -9.68 -7.51
N ASN A 337 3.11 -10.03 -6.26
CA ASN A 337 1.77 -10.15 -5.68
C ASN A 337 1.88 -10.05 -4.15
N ASP A 338 2.25 -8.86 -3.67
CA ASP A 338 2.43 -8.54 -2.26
C ASP A 338 1.44 -7.45 -1.85
N PRO A 339 0.28 -7.80 -1.27
CA PRO A 339 -0.72 -6.80 -0.95
C PRO A 339 -0.26 -5.82 0.16
N GLN A 340 0.77 -6.14 0.96
CA GLN A 340 1.35 -5.19 1.92
C GLN A 340 2.17 -4.13 1.17
N ALA A 341 3.07 -4.56 0.29
CA ALA A 341 3.77 -3.64 -0.59
C ALA A 341 2.79 -2.79 -1.42
N ALA A 342 1.64 -3.36 -1.81
CA ALA A 342 0.59 -2.62 -2.48
C ALA A 342 -0.02 -1.51 -1.61
N ILE A 343 -0.30 -1.79 -0.33
CA ILE A 343 -0.77 -0.81 0.64
C ILE A 343 0.27 0.29 0.81
N ASP A 344 1.53 -0.08 0.98
CA ASP A 344 2.59 0.87 1.27
C ASP A 344 2.84 1.81 0.10
N HIS A 345 2.99 1.26 -1.10
CA HIS A 345 3.14 2.07 -2.30
C HIS A 345 1.87 2.88 -2.63
N ALA A 346 0.67 2.37 -2.37
CA ALA A 346 -0.55 3.16 -2.54
C ALA A 346 -0.61 4.35 -1.58
N PHE A 347 -0.17 4.16 -0.33
CA PHE A 347 -0.08 5.21 0.66
C PHE A 347 0.93 6.29 0.25
N GLU A 348 2.14 5.91 -0.15
CA GLU A 348 3.15 6.88 -0.63
C GLU A 348 2.69 7.61 -1.89
N ALA A 349 1.98 6.92 -2.81
CA ALA A 349 1.41 7.54 -3.99
C ALA A 349 0.35 8.60 -3.65
N LEU A 350 -0.45 8.39 -2.61
CA LEU A 350 -1.43 9.36 -2.11
C LEU A 350 -0.74 10.54 -1.40
N ALA A 351 0.36 10.27 -0.69
CA ALA A 351 1.13 11.27 0.06
C ALA A 351 1.90 12.25 -0.84
N ALA A 352 2.24 11.87 -2.07
CA ALA A 352 3.10 12.68 -2.93
C ALA A 352 2.46 13.96 -3.53
N GLY A 353 1.15 14.19 -3.35
CA GLY A 353 0.53 15.48 -3.57
C GLY A 353 -0.02 15.84 -4.97
N GLU A 354 -1.20 16.44 -4.90
CA GLU A 354 -1.97 17.34 -5.76
C GLU A 354 -2.51 16.92 -7.14
N ASP A 355 -1.74 16.62 -8.19
CA ASP A 355 -2.35 16.51 -9.55
C ASP A 355 -2.63 15.06 -10.02
N GLN A 356 -1.82 14.09 -9.57
CA GLN A 356 -2.11 12.66 -9.74
C GLN A 356 -3.08 12.15 -8.66
N SER A 357 -3.10 12.77 -7.47
CA SER A 357 -3.90 12.33 -6.32
C SER A 357 -5.38 12.14 -6.64
N PRO A 358 -6.08 13.00 -7.41
CA PRO A 358 -7.48 12.74 -7.78
C PRO A 358 -7.65 11.50 -8.64
N GLN A 359 -6.72 11.21 -9.55
CA GLN A 359 -6.76 10.02 -10.41
C GLN A 359 -6.38 8.77 -9.63
N ILE A 360 -5.26 8.82 -8.89
CA ILE A 360 -4.82 7.77 -7.97
C ILE A 360 -5.94 7.42 -7.00
N TYR A 361 -6.58 8.41 -6.39
CA TYR A 361 -7.71 8.22 -5.49
C TYR A 361 -8.93 7.59 -6.17
N ARG A 362 -9.29 8.03 -7.39
CA ARG A 362 -10.38 7.40 -8.15
C ARG A 362 -10.06 5.93 -8.45
N ASP A 363 -8.81 5.66 -8.79
CA ASP A 363 -8.34 4.32 -9.10
C ASP A 363 -8.15 3.46 -7.85
N MET A 364 -7.97 4.03 -6.66
CA MET A 364 -7.95 3.28 -5.39
C MET A 364 -9.22 2.44 -5.22
N ARG A 365 -10.37 2.88 -5.75
CA ARG A 365 -11.63 2.09 -5.72
C ARG A 365 -11.55 0.78 -6.51
N LYS A 366 -10.62 0.68 -7.45
CA LYS A 366 -10.38 -0.53 -8.26
C LYS A 366 -9.50 -1.53 -7.53
N PHE A 367 -8.74 -1.09 -6.52
CA PHE A 367 -7.88 -1.98 -5.75
C PHE A 367 -8.70 -3.02 -4.98
N PRO A 368 -8.12 -4.20 -4.73
CA PRO A 368 -8.73 -5.19 -3.84
C PRO A 368 -9.18 -4.53 -2.53
N HIS A 369 -10.35 -4.94 -2.03
CA HIS A 369 -10.91 -4.40 -0.80
C HIS A 369 -9.92 -4.43 0.37
N ALA A 370 -9.19 -5.53 0.52
CA ALA A 370 -8.08 -5.67 1.46
C ALA A 370 -7.04 -4.54 1.40
N VAL A 371 -6.58 -4.17 0.20
CA VAL A 371 -5.60 -3.10 0.02
C VAL A 371 -6.21 -1.76 0.39
N ARG A 372 -7.48 -1.52 0.03
CA ARG A 372 -8.19 -0.29 0.42
C ARG A 372 -8.31 -0.16 1.94
N VAL A 373 -8.76 -1.21 2.62
CA VAL A 373 -8.83 -1.24 4.09
C VAL A 373 -7.46 -1.02 4.71
N GLY A 374 -6.41 -1.65 4.16
CA GLY A 374 -5.04 -1.48 4.63
C GLY A 374 -4.55 -0.03 4.53
N VAL A 375 -4.85 0.66 3.42
CA VAL A 375 -4.50 2.08 3.27
C VAL A 375 -5.30 2.96 4.23
N GLN A 376 -6.61 2.73 4.41
CA GLN A 376 -7.39 3.45 5.42
C GLN A 376 -6.84 3.23 6.83
N ARG A 377 -6.45 2.00 7.17
CA ARG A 377 -5.84 1.65 8.46
C ARG A 377 -4.52 2.39 8.65
N ARG A 378 -3.69 2.46 7.60
CA ARG A 378 -2.44 3.23 7.66
C ARG A 378 -2.70 4.72 7.83
N LEU A 379 -3.63 5.31 7.06
CA LEU A 379 -4.06 6.71 7.23
C LEU A 379 -4.57 6.98 8.65
N GLN A 380 -5.26 6.03 9.28
CA GLN A 380 -5.74 6.15 10.66
C GLN A 380 -4.61 6.10 11.68
N ARG A 381 -3.66 5.17 11.54
CA ARG A 381 -2.48 5.09 12.42
C ARG A 381 -1.62 6.35 12.38
N GLU A 382 -1.52 6.96 11.20
CA GLU A 382 -0.78 8.19 10.95
C GLU A 382 -1.60 9.45 11.36
N GLY A 383 -2.80 9.28 11.91
CA GLY A 383 -3.62 10.37 12.45
C GLY A 383 -4.40 11.18 11.41
N PHE A 384 -4.40 10.79 10.13
CA PHE A 384 -5.08 11.52 9.05
C PHE A 384 -6.54 11.09 8.83
N TYR A 385 -6.93 9.91 9.30
CA TYR A 385 -8.26 9.34 9.04
C TYR A 385 -8.94 8.85 10.32
N SER A 386 -10.21 9.21 10.51
CA SER A 386 -11.03 8.81 11.67
C SER A 386 -12.31 8.05 11.27
N GLY A 387 -12.47 7.72 9.99
CA GLY A 387 -13.64 6.99 9.49
C GLY A 387 -13.51 5.47 9.67
N GLY A 388 -14.55 4.74 9.25
CA GLY A 388 -14.57 3.28 9.31
C GLY A 388 -13.57 2.63 8.36
N LEU A 389 -13.02 1.49 8.76
CA LEU A 389 -12.13 0.65 7.93
C LEU A 389 -12.93 -0.25 6.98
N ASP A 390 -13.76 0.37 6.15
CA ASP A 390 -14.75 -0.30 5.29
C ASP A 390 -14.26 -0.50 3.84
N GLY A 391 -13.07 0.02 3.52
CA GLY A 391 -12.50 0.10 2.18
C GLY A 391 -13.21 1.10 1.28
N SER A 392 -14.31 1.72 1.73
CA SER A 392 -15.08 2.71 0.99
C SER A 392 -14.26 4.00 0.92
N PHE A 393 -13.39 4.07 -0.11
CA PHE A 393 -12.62 5.26 -0.48
C PHE A 393 -13.57 6.37 -0.95
N GLY A 394 -14.23 6.99 0.04
CA GLY A 394 -15.20 8.06 -0.05
C GLY A 394 -14.63 9.39 0.44
N PRO A 395 -15.45 10.46 0.54
CA PRO A 395 -14.99 11.82 0.83
C PRO A 395 -14.06 11.95 2.04
N ALA A 396 -14.29 11.17 3.11
CA ALA A 396 -13.44 11.17 4.29
C ALA A 396 -12.03 10.59 4.02
N SER A 397 -11.93 9.49 3.26
CA SER A 397 -10.64 8.92 2.85
C SER A 397 -9.89 9.85 1.91
N TRP A 398 -10.61 10.59 1.06
CA TRP A 398 -10.04 11.62 0.19
C TRP A 398 -9.46 12.78 0.99
N ALA A 399 -10.22 13.30 1.95
CA ALA A 399 -9.77 14.37 2.83
C ALA A 399 -8.51 13.95 3.60
N ALA A 400 -8.48 12.73 4.14
CA ALA A 400 -7.32 12.17 4.83
C ALA A 400 -6.08 12.10 3.92
N ALA A 401 -6.22 11.57 2.70
CA ALA A 401 -5.12 11.51 1.75
C ALA A 401 -4.59 12.91 1.37
N ARG A 402 -5.48 13.90 1.27
CA ARG A 402 -5.08 15.29 0.99
C ARG A 402 -4.35 15.92 2.18
N LEU A 403 -4.81 15.68 3.40
CA LEU A 403 -4.13 16.16 4.61
C LEU A 403 -2.74 15.55 4.75
N LEU A 404 -2.61 14.25 4.47
CA LEU A 404 -1.31 13.57 4.40
C LEU A 404 -0.38 14.26 3.40
N ALA A 405 -0.85 14.51 2.18
CA ALA A 405 -0.04 15.18 1.17
C ALA A 405 0.42 16.59 1.57
N LEU A 406 -0.49 17.39 2.14
CA LEU A 406 -0.17 18.73 2.63
C LEU A 406 0.84 18.68 3.80
N SER A 407 0.75 17.67 4.67
CA SER A 407 1.70 17.51 5.78
C SER A 407 3.12 17.20 5.28
N ARG A 408 3.26 16.32 4.28
CA ARG A 408 4.57 15.99 3.68
C ARG A 408 5.22 17.18 3.00
N GLN A 409 4.42 18.03 2.36
CA GLN A 409 4.91 19.27 1.73
C GLN A 409 5.36 20.31 2.76
N ALA A 410 4.84 20.28 3.98
CA ALA A 410 5.27 21.20 5.04
C ALA A 410 6.52 20.74 5.79
N GLU A 411 6.89 19.45 5.67
CA GLU A 411 8.07 18.85 6.30
C GLU A 411 9.36 18.96 5.45
N GLY A 412 9.22 19.19 4.14
CA GLY A 412 10.32 19.40 3.20
C GLY A 412 10.54 20.87 2.90
#